data_AF-A0A8T0J1I9-F1
#
_entry.id   AF-A0A8T0J1I9-F1
#
_cell.length_a   1.000
_cell.length_b   1.000
_cell.length_c   1.000
_cell.angle_alpha   90.00
_cell.angle_beta   90.00
_cell.angle_gamma   90.00
#
_symmetry.space_group_name_H-M   'P 1'
#
loop_
_entity.id
_entity.type
_entity.pdbx_description
1 polymer ?
#
loop_
_entity_poly.entity_id
_entity_poly.type
_entity_poly.pdbx_seq_one_letter_code
_entity_poly.pdbx_strand_id
1 'polypeptide(L)'
;MASKTVAALVVWSMICGAVVKAQDFDFFYFVQQWPGSYCDTRQGCCFPLSSSPKPVFGIHGLWPNFNDGSYPASCGNEPYNPQEVADVLQKMDDDWGSLACPSSDSQSFWNHEWSKHGTCSGLNQHDYFQSAINIYGNYDITGALAEAGIVPDGSQYQIEDIRKAIGSVLNGHLPGVDCNKDGQGNKQLYQVYICVATDGSTLIECPIFPNNECKGSVEFPIFDPSSKSVQ
;
A
#
# COMPACT_ATOMS: atom_id res chain seq x y z
N MET A 1 78.44 1.44 16.86
CA MET A 1 77.42 0.40 17.14
C MET A 1 76.09 0.95 16.65
N ALA A 2 75.53 0.39 15.59
CA ALA A 2 74.37 0.94 14.89
C ALA A 2 73.06 0.53 15.58
N SER A 3 72.23 1.51 15.92
CA SER A 3 70.88 1.33 16.46
C SER A 3 69.95 0.80 15.37
N LYS A 4 69.25 -0.31 15.62
CA LYS A 4 68.22 -0.85 14.72
C LYS A 4 66.85 -0.52 15.29
N THR A 5 66.15 0.41 14.65
CA THR A 5 64.74 0.71 14.92
C THR A 5 63.88 -0.27 14.14
N VAL A 6 63.04 -1.06 14.82
CA VAL A 6 62.04 -1.94 14.19
C VAL A 6 60.76 -1.13 14.02
N ALA A 7 60.34 -0.89 12.78
CA ALA A 7 59.06 -0.27 12.48
C ALA A 7 57.96 -1.36 12.44
N ALA A 8 56.95 -1.24 13.30
CA ALA A 8 55.76 -2.08 13.27
C ALA A 8 54.78 -1.56 12.22
N LEU A 9 54.47 -2.37 11.21
CA LEU A 9 53.43 -2.09 10.22
C LEU A 9 52.09 -2.58 10.76
N VAL A 10 51.22 -1.66 11.20
CA VAL A 10 49.83 -1.94 11.50
C VAL A 10 49.04 -1.85 10.19
N VAL A 11 48.66 -3.01 9.65
CA VAL A 11 47.79 -3.09 8.47
C VAL A 11 46.36 -2.87 8.94
N TRP A 12 45.84 -1.66 8.76
CA TRP A 12 44.45 -1.36 9.02
C TRP A 12 43.64 -1.86 7.82
N SER A 13 43.02 -3.03 7.97
CA SER A 13 42.11 -3.57 6.96
C SER A 13 40.84 -2.71 6.95
N MET A 14 40.75 -1.79 5.97
CA MET A 14 39.51 -1.13 5.62
C MET A 14 38.58 -2.18 5.02
N ILE A 15 37.69 -2.74 5.85
CA ILE A 15 36.50 -3.43 5.36
C ILE A 15 35.61 -2.33 4.76
N CYS A 16 35.73 -2.14 3.46
CA CYS A 16 34.80 -1.32 2.69
C CYS A 16 33.51 -2.14 2.58
N GLY A 17 32.67 -2.08 3.62
CA GLY A 17 31.30 -2.55 3.51
C GLY A 17 30.63 -1.73 2.43
N ALA A 18 30.17 -2.38 1.36
CA ALA A 18 29.32 -1.74 0.39
C ALA A 18 28.05 -1.28 1.13
N VAL A 19 27.98 0.01 1.46
CA VAL A 19 26.74 0.63 1.86
C VAL A 19 25.85 0.54 0.64
N VAL A 20 24.91 -0.41 0.64
CA VAL A 20 23.80 -0.41 -0.30
C VAL A 20 23.10 0.91 -0.06
N LYS A 21 23.31 1.89 -0.93
CA LYS A 21 22.49 3.09 -0.90
C LYS A 21 21.07 2.61 -1.17
N ALA A 22 20.18 2.78 -0.19
CA ALA A 22 18.76 2.81 -0.46
C ALA A 22 18.56 3.77 -1.64
N GLN A 23 17.83 3.33 -2.66
CA GLN A 23 17.53 4.20 -3.78
C GLN A 23 16.73 5.38 -3.21
N ASP A 24 17.25 6.60 -3.34
CA ASP A 24 16.56 7.78 -2.85
C ASP A 24 15.18 7.84 -3.53
N PHE A 25 14.13 8.03 -2.73
CA PHE A 25 12.75 8.33 -3.14
C PHE A 25 12.22 9.44 -2.22
N ASP A 26 11.14 10.10 -2.61
CA ASP A 26 10.71 11.34 -1.95
C ASP A 26 9.60 11.11 -0.91
N PHE A 27 8.70 10.16 -1.16
CA PHE A 27 7.59 9.82 -0.27
C PHE A 27 7.03 8.43 -0.61
N PHE A 28 6.15 7.89 0.23
CA PHE A 28 5.34 6.73 -0.10
C PHE A 28 3.91 7.12 -0.44
N TYR A 29 3.31 6.44 -1.42
CA TYR A 29 1.88 6.23 -1.45
C TYR A 29 1.51 5.01 -0.61
N PHE A 30 0.73 5.20 0.44
CA PHE A 30 -0.04 4.14 1.06
C PHE A 30 -1.40 4.04 0.35
N VAL A 31 -1.65 2.92 -0.31
CA VAL A 31 -2.80 2.73 -1.20
C VAL A 31 -3.75 1.70 -0.60
N GLN A 32 -5.01 2.09 -0.47
CA GLN A 32 -6.10 1.21 -0.09
C GLN A 32 -7.07 1.04 -1.26
N GLN A 33 -7.73 -0.12 -1.36
CA GLN A 33 -8.66 -0.46 -2.42
C GLN A 33 -10.02 -0.91 -1.88
N TRP A 34 -11.10 -0.53 -2.56
CA TRP A 34 -12.45 -0.99 -2.26
C TRP A 34 -12.71 -2.35 -2.93
N PRO A 35 -13.02 -3.42 -2.17
CA PRO A 35 -13.25 -4.75 -2.75
C PRO A 35 -14.44 -4.80 -3.71
N GLY A 36 -15.51 -4.02 -3.47
CA GLY A 36 -16.66 -3.96 -4.38
C GLY A 36 -16.26 -3.56 -5.79
N SER A 37 -15.51 -2.46 -5.91
CA SER A 37 -15.03 -1.93 -7.19
C SER A 37 -13.98 -2.81 -7.86
N TYR A 38 -13.27 -3.66 -7.12
CA TYR A 38 -12.39 -4.66 -7.72
C TYR A 38 -13.23 -5.80 -8.34
N CYS A 39 -14.24 -6.26 -7.61
CA CYS A 39 -15.02 -7.46 -7.90
C CYS A 39 -16.12 -7.30 -8.95
N ASP A 40 -16.69 -6.10 -9.11
CA ASP A 40 -17.81 -5.85 -10.03
C ASP A 40 -17.37 -5.46 -11.47
N THR A 41 -16.06 -5.48 -11.73
CA THR A 41 -15.53 -5.33 -13.09
C THR A 41 -15.83 -6.58 -13.94
N ARG A 42 -15.62 -6.48 -15.26
CA ARG A 42 -15.77 -7.65 -16.15
C ARG A 42 -14.81 -8.81 -15.85
N GLN A 43 -13.75 -8.55 -15.10
CA GLN A 43 -12.76 -9.58 -14.74
C GLN A 43 -13.24 -10.46 -13.58
N GLY A 44 -14.17 -9.96 -12.75
CA GLY A 44 -14.56 -10.63 -11.51
C GLY A 44 -13.41 -10.68 -10.49
N CYS A 45 -13.65 -11.39 -9.38
CA CYS A 45 -12.66 -11.58 -8.32
C CYS A 45 -12.85 -12.91 -7.61
N CYS A 46 -11.82 -13.31 -6.86
CA CYS A 46 -11.83 -14.50 -6.03
C CYS A 46 -11.47 -14.11 -4.60
N PHE A 47 -12.19 -14.63 -3.61
CA PHE A 47 -11.90 -14.35 -2.21
C PHE A 47 -10.68 -15.16 -1.72
N PRO A 48 -9.87 -14.60 -0.80
CA PRO A 48 -8.77 -15.33 -0.16
C PRO A 48 -9.22 -16.64 0.49
N LEU A 49 -8.31 -17.59 0.59
CA LEU A 49 -8.55 -18.88 1.27
C LEU A 49 -8.57 -18.74 2.80
N SER A 50 -7.78 -17.82 3.33
CA SER A 50 -7.56 -17.60 4.76
C SER A 50 -8.67 -16.79 5.42
N SER A 51 -9.25 -15.83 4.71
CA SER A 51 -10.25 -14.90 5.24
C SER A 51 -11.27 -14.49 4.17
N SER A 52 -12.54 -14.29 4.59
CA SER A 52 -13.52 -13.64 3.72
C SER A 52 -13.33 -12.13 3.82
N PRO A 53 -13.21 -11.40 2.70
CA PRO A 53 -13.04 -9.95 2.74
C PRO A 53 -14.23 -9.29 3.44
N LYS A 54 -13.96 -8.25 4.23
CA LYS A 54 -14.97 -7.43 4.89
C LYS A 54 -15.42 -6.30 3.94
N PRO A 55 -16.62 -5.72 4.12
CA PRO A 55 -17.06 -4.53 3.38
C PRO A 55 -16.38 -3.26 3.91
N VAL A 56 -15.04 -3.27 3.89
CA VAL A 56 -14.15 -2.16 4.24
C VAL A 56 -13.07 -2.08 3.18
N PHE A 57 -12.40 -0.93 3.07
CA PHE A 57 -11.19 -0.81 2.26
C PHE A 57 -10.11 -1.78 2.76
N GLY A 58 -9.40 -2.44 1.84
CA GLY A 58 -8.23 -3.27 2.14
C GLY A 58 -6.94 -2.62 1.63
N ILE A 59 -5.80 -3.00 2.17
CA ILE A 59 -4.49 -2.52 1.72
C ILE A 59 -4.21 -3.08 0.31
N HIS A 60 -3.74 -2.21 -0.59
CA HIS A 60 -3.12 -2.61 -1.84
C HIS A 60 -1.60 -2.59 -1.71
N GLY A 61 -1.02 -1.48 -1.23
CA GLY A 61 0.40 -1.45 -0.92
C GLY A 61 0.97 -0.13 -0.43
N LEU A 62 2.28 -0.15 -0.18
CA LEU A 62 3.07 0.99 0.29
C LEU A 62 4.20 1.26 -0.72
N TRP A 63 4.05 2.28 -1.54
CA TRP A 63 4.84 2.44 -2.76
C TRP A 63 5.76 3.66 -2.67
N PRO A 64 7.09 3.47 -2.64
CA PRO A 64 8.05 4.55 -2.85
C PRO A 64 7.74 5.31 -4.14
N ASN A 65 7.79 6.64 -4.10
CA ASN A 65 7.43 7.52 -5.21
C ASN A 65 8.31 8.78 -5.23
N PHE A 66 8.40 9.40 -6.40
CA PHE A 66 9.08 10.68 -6.59
C PHE A 66 8.09 11.84 -6.72
N ASN A 67 8.54 13.04 -6.39
CA ASN A 67 7.76 14.27 -6.48
C ASN A 67 7.36 14.63 -7.92
N ASP A 68 8.02 14.07 -8.93
CA ASP A 68 7.68 14.24 -10.34
C ASP A 68 6.62 13.26 -10.85
N GLY A 69 6.13 12.36 -9.99
CA GLY A 69 5.14 11.34 -10.31
C GLY A 69 5.71 10.04 -10.89
N SER A 70 7.02 9.97 -11.16
CA SER A 70 7.70 8.70 -11.42
C SER A 70 7.92 7.92 -10.11
N TYR A 71 8.31 6.65 -10.22
CA TYR A 71 8.57 5.80 -9.04
C TYR A 71 9.69 4.78 -9.31
N PRO A 72 10.49 4.43 -8.29
CA PRO A 72 11.40 3.31 -8.37
C PRO A 72 10.63 1.98 -8.28
N ALA A 73 11.11 0.95 -8.97
CA ALA A 73 10.50 -0.37 -8.93
C ALA A 73 11.55 -1.48 -9.10
N SER A 74 11.34 -2.61 -8.41
CA SER A 74 12.18 -3.81 -8.50
C SER A 74 13.67 -3.52 -8.21
N CYS A 75 13.95 -2.84 -7.10
CA CYS A 75 15.26 -2.27 -6.78
C CYS A 75 16.23 -3.29 -6.14
N GLY A 76 15.72 -4.45 -5.72
CA GLY A 76 16.50 -5.51 -5.10
C GLY A 76 16.03 -6.90 -5.53
N ASN A 77 16.87 -7.90 -5.27
CA ASN A 77 16.59 -9.30 -5.56
C ASN A 77 16.33 -10.13 -4.29
N GLU A 78 16.15 -9.48 -3.14
CA GLU A 78 15.82 -10.17 -1.89
C GLU A 78 14.42 -10.79 -2.03
N PRO A 79 14.30 -12.13 -1.98
CA PRO A 79 13.00 -12.77 -2.07
C PRO A 79 12.19 -12.49 -0.81
N TYR A 80 10.88 -12.34 -0.98
CA TYR A 80 9.97 -12.28 0.16
C TYR A 80 10.08 -13.56 1.02
N ASN A 81 10.19 -13.38 2.34
CA ASN A 81 10.31 -14.46 3.31
C ASN A 81 9.21 -14.32 4.38
N PRO A 82 8.18 -15.19 4.37
CA PRO A 82 7.10 -15.17 5.36
C PRO A 82 7.58 -15.29 6.82
N GLN A 83 8.77 -15.84 7.07
CA GLN A 83 9.32 -15.95 8.42
C GLN A 83 9.75 -14.60 9.00
N GLU A 84 10.14 -13.64 8.16
CA GLU A 84 10.53 -12.29 8.60
C GLU A 84 9.32 -11.46 9.03
N VAL A 85 8.10 -11.88 8.68
CA VAL A 85 6.85 -11.14 8.93
C VAL A 85 5.85 -11.95 9.76
N ALA A 86 6.30 -13.02 10.41
CA ALA A 86 5.43 -14.03 11.01
C ALA A 86 4.46 -13.47 12.06
N ASP A 87 4.86 -12.42 12.78
CA ASP A 87 4.06 -11.74 13.81
C ASP A 87 2.98 -10.81 13.22
N VAL A 88 3.12 -10.37 11.97
CA VAL A 88 2.15 -9.52 11.27
C VAL A 88 1.31 -10.26 10.23
N LEU A 89 1.65 -11.50 9.88
CA LEU A 89 0.95 -12.31 8.86
C LEU A 89 -0.57 -12.36 9.04
N GLN A 90 -1.06 -12.55 10.27
CA GLN A 90 -2.52 -12.63 10.48
C GLN A 90 -3.23 -11.31 10.15
N LYS A 91 -2.60 -10.16 10.44
CA LYS A 91 -3.15 -8.86 10.08
C LYS A 91 -3.06 -8.63 8.57
N MET A 92 -1.99 -9.10 7.93
CA MET A 92 -1.88 -9.07 6.47
C MET A 92 -2.99 -9.93 5.81
N ASP A 93 -3.31 -11.09 6.36
CA ASP A 93 -4.42 -11.93 5.90
C ASP A 93 -5.79 -11.23 6.04
N ASP A 94 -5.99 -10.51 7.14
CA ASP A 94 -7.27 -9.85 7.42
C ASP A 94 -7.46 -8.56 6.60
N ASP A 95 -6.39 -7.79 6.40
CA ASP A 95 -6.46 -6.41 5.92
C ASP A 95 -5.77 -6.20 4.56
N TRP A 96 -4.91 -7.12 4.10
CA TRP A 96 -4.11 -7.02 2.87
C TRP A 96 -4.25 -8.26 1.97
N GLY A 97 -5.42 -8.90 1.99
CA GLY A 97 -5.70 -10.10 1.19
C GLY A 97 -5.81 -9.86 -0.32
N SER A 98 -5.43 -10.87 -1.11
CA SER A 98 -5.56 -10.85 -2.58
C SER A 98 -6.99 -11.15 -3.04
N LEU A 99 -7.52 -10.32 -3.93
CA LEU A 99 -8.80 -10.55 -4.62
C LEU A 99 -8.64 -11.18 -6.02
N ALA A 100 -7.39 -11.45 -6.44
CA ALA A 100 -7.11 -12.04 -7.75
C ALA A 100 -7.55 -13.50 -7.84
N CYS A 101 -7.91 -13.94 -9.05
CA CYS A 101 -8.26 -15.33 -9.34
C CYS A 101 -7.07 -16.15 -9.86
N PRO A 102 -6.98 -17.45 -9.51
CA PRO A 102 -7.84 -18.18 -8.56
C PRO A 102 -7.62 -17.74 -7.10
N SER A 103 -8.56 -18.08 -6.21
CA SER A 103 -8.40 -17.90 -4.75
C SER A 103 -7.04 -18.39 -4.27
N SER A 104 -6.39 -17.61 -3.41
CA SER A 104 -5.04 -17.90 -2.89
C SER A 104 -4.90 -17.54 -1.42
N ASP A 105 -3.76 -17.88 -0.84
CA ASP A 105 -3.30 -17.48 0.50
C ASP A 105 -2.60 -16.11 0.51
N SER A 106 -2.76 -15.32 -0.56
CA SER A 106 -2.19 -13.97 -0.74
C SER A 106 -0.65 -13.89 -0.77
N GLN A 107 0.09 -15.00 -0.57
CA GLN A 107 1.56 -14.98 -0.54
C GLN A 107 2.17 -14.47 -1.84
N SER A 108 1.59 -14.83 -2.99
CA SER A 108 2.05 -14.31 -4.28
C SER A 108 1.84 -12.81 -4.42
N PHE A 109 0.78 -12.27 -3.80
CA PHE A 109 0.48 -10.85 -3.84
C PHE A 109 1.45 -10.08 -2.94
N TRP A 110 1.67 -10.54 -1.72
CA TRP A 110 2.67 -9.91 -0.83
C TRP A 110 4.09 -10.02 -1.39
N ASN A 111 4.44 -11.14 -2.02
CA ASN A 111 5.71 -11.26 -2.74
C ASN A 111 5.82 -10.24 -3.89
N HIS A 112 4.74 -9.97 -4.61
CA HIS A 112 4.72 -8.95 -5.67
C HIS A 112 4.96 -7.56 -5.08
N GLU A 113 4.21 -7.19 -4.04
CA GLU A 113 4.33 -5.89 -3.38
C GLU A 113 5.74 -5.69 -2.80
N TRP A 114 6.30 -6.71 -2.13
CA TRP A 114 7.67 -6.67 -1.66
C TRP A 114 8.67 -6.52 -2.81
N SER A 115 8.64 -7.42 -3.79
CA SER A 115 9.64 -7.46 -4.86
C SER A 115 9.65 -6.17 -5.67
N LYS A 116 8.45 -5.63 -5.98
CA LYS A 116 8.29 -4.46 -6.83
C LYS A 116 8.47 -3.15 -6.06
N HIS A 117 7.95 -3.04 -4.84
CA HIS A 117 7.88 -1.79 -4.08
C HIS A 117 8.71 -1.83 -2.80
N GLY A 118 8.57 -2.88 -2.00
CA GLY A 118 9.30 -3.05 -0.73
C GLY A 118 10.82 -3.01 -0.89
N THR A 119 11.37 -3.63 -1.93
CA THR A 119 12.83 -3.60 -2.21
C THR A 119 13.38 -2.19 -2.51
N CYS A 120 12.50 -1.22 -2.81
CA CYS A 120 12.85 0.18 -3.07
C CYS A 120 12.66 1.08 -1.84
N SER A 121 12.09 0.56 -0.74
CA SER A 121 11.64 1.36 0.40
C SER A 121 12.74 1.78 1.37
N GLY A 122 13.91 1.14 1.30
CA GLY A 122 14.96 1.27 2.33
C GLY A 122 14.62 0.60 3.67
N LEU A 123 13.46 -0.04 3.79
CA LEU A 123 13.04 -0.84 4.94
C LEU A 123 13.38 -2.31 4.73
N ASN A 124 13.55 -3.05 5.83
CA ASN A 124 13.52 -4.52 5.76
C ASN A 124 12.07 -5.01 5.59
N GLN A 125 11.90 -6.32 5.33
CA GLN A 125 10.57 -6.90 5.09
C GLN A 125 9.61 -6.66 6.26
N HIS A 126 10.05 -6.94 7.49
CA HIS A 126 9.22 -6.76 8.69
C HIS A 126 8.70 -5.33 8.79
N ASP A 127 9.61 -4.34 8.75
CA ASP A 127 9.26 -2.93 8.89
C ASP A 127 8.37 -2.45 7.75
N TYR A 128 8.58 -2.91 6.51
CA TYR A 128 7.74 -2.57 5.36
C TYR A 128 6.28 -2.99 5.56
N PHE A 129 6.04 -4.27 5.88
CA PHE A 129 4.68 -4.78 6.07
C PHE A 129 4.06 -4.25 7.36
N GLN A 130 4.83 -4.19 8.45
CA GLN A 130 4.37 -3.65 9.72
C GLN A 130 3.97 -2.18 9.60
N SER A 131 4.68 -1.37 8.81
CA SER A 131 4.33 0.03 8.64
C SER A 131 2.99 0.23 7.92
N ALA A 132 2.76 -0.50 6.83
CA ALA A 132 1.48 -0.47 6.13
C ALA A 132 0.31 -0.91 7.02
N ILE A 133 0.50 -1.98 7.81
CA ILE A 133 -0.49 -2.45 8.80
C ILE A 133 -0.75 -1.39 9.89
N ASN A 134 0.29 -0.69 10.37
CA ASN A 134 0.13 0.37 11.36
C ASN A 134 -0.64 1.56 10.79
N ILE A 135 -0.33 2.00 9.57
CA ILE A 135 -1.06 3.10 8.92
C ILE A 135 -2.53 2.69 8.75
N TYR A 136 -2.80 1.49 8.25
CA TYR A 136 -4.16 0.97 8.08
C TYR A 136 -4.94 0.99 9.40
N GLY A 137 -4.36 0.43 10.48
CA GLY A 137 -5.03 0.33 11.77
C GLY A 137 -5.20 1.66 12.51
N ASN A 138 -4.37 2.66 12.23
CA ASN A 138 -4.44 3.98 12.87
C ASN A 138 -5.44 4.94 12.19
N TYR A 139 -5.75 4.71 10.91
CA TYR A 139 -6.52 5.64 10.10
C TYR A 139 -7.67 4.93 9.36
N ASP A 140 -8.80 4.77 10.04
CA ASP A 140 -10.00 4.12 9.50
C ASP A 140 -10.74 5.01 8.48
N ILE A 141 -10.37 4.88 7.20
CA ILE A 141 -10.98 5.64 6.11
C ILE A 141 -12.42 5.19 5.82
N THR A 142 -12.78 3.94 6.13
CA THR A 142 -14.13 3.43 5.87
C THR A 142 -15.09 3.99 6.91
N GLY A 143 -14.67 3.98 8.19
CA GLY A 143 -15.39 4.64 9.29
C GLY A 143 -15.57 6.13 9.04
N ALA A 144 -14.52 6.83 8.61
CA ALA A 144 -14.58 8.26 8.29
C ALA A 144 -15.61 8.59 7.18
N LEU A 145 -15.67 7.77 6.13
CA LEU A 145 -16.68 7.89 5.08
C LEU A 145 -18.10 7.66 5.65
N ALA A 146 -18.29 6.60 6.43
CA ALA A 146 -19.57 6.26 7.02
C ALA A 146 -20.09 7.35 7.98
N GLU A 147 -19.23 7.95 8.80
CA GLU A 147 -19.57 9.08 9.67
C GLU A 147 -20.03 10.32 8.89
N ALA A 148 -19.49 10.51 7.69
CA ALA A 148 -19.92 11.56 6.76
C ALA A 148 -21.19 11.20 5.96
N GLY A 149 -21.78 10.01 6.18
CA GLY A 149 -22.93 9.52 5.43
C GLY A 149 -22.58 9.00 4.03
N ILE A 150 -21.31 8.74 3.76
CA ILE A 150 -20.80 8.16 2.51
C ILE A 150 -20.62 6.67 2.74
N VAL A 151 -21.59 5.88 2.29
CA VAL A 151 -21.64 4.42 2.52
C VAL A 151 -21.66 3.65 1.20
N PRO A 152 -21.20 2.39 1.18
CA PRO A 152 -21.20 1.56 -0.04
C PRO A 152 -22.61 1.03 -0.34
N ASP A 153 -23.50 1.91 -0.80
CA ASP A 153 -24.92 1.66 -1.07
C ASP A 153 -25.29 1.74 -2.56
N GLY A 154 -24.29 1.92 -3.44
CA GLY A 154 -24.49 2.16 -4.88
C GLY A 154 -24.89 3.60 -5.22
N SER A 155 -24.94 4.50 -4.23
CA SER A 155 -25.21 5.92 -4.47
C SER A 155 -23.99 6.63 -5.08
N GLN A 156 -24.23 7.81 -5.63
CA GLN A 156 -23.21 8.69 -6.18
C GLN A 156 -22.77 9.73 -5.14
N TYR A 157 -21.47 9.89 -4.97
CA TYR A 157 -20.89 10.85 -4.03
C TYR A 157 -19.89 11.77 -4.72
N GLN A 158 -19.83 13.03 -4.28
CA GLN A 158 -18.87 13.99 -4.81
C GLN A 158 -17.47 13.64 -4.31
N ILE A 159 -16.48 13.66 -5.21
CA ILE A 159 -15.08 13.40 -4.86
C ILE A 159 -14.56 14.34 -3.78
N GLU A 160 -14.98 15.61 -3.79
CA GLU A 160 -14.58 16.57 -2.76
C GLU A 160 -15.10 16.19 -1.36
N ASP A 161 -16.28 15.59 -1.27
CA ASP A 161 -16.85 15.17 0.00
C ASP A 161 -16.17 13.89 0.51
N ILE A 162 -15.85 12.96 -0.40
CA ILE A 162 -15.01 11.78 -0.11
C ILE A 162 -13.64 12.21 0.44
N ARG A 163 -12.94 13.13 -0.26
CA ARG A 163 -11.63 13.62 0.14
C ARG A 163 -11.66 14.30 1.50
N LYS A 164 -12.68 15.13 1.77
CA LYS A 164 -12.84 15.80 3.07
C LYS A 164 -13.16 14.83 4.20
N ALA A 165 -14.04 13.86 3.96
CA ALA A 165 -14.40 12.84 4.94
C ALA A 165 -13.15 12.05 5.35
N ILE A 166 -12.39 11.54 4.37
CA ILE A 166 -11.13 10.82 4.64
C ILE A 166 -10.09 11.74 5.29
N GLY A 167 -9.95 12.99 4.82
CA GLY A 167 -9.01 13.95 5.39
C GLY A 167 -9.24 14.25 6.88
N SER A 168 -10.45 14.03 7.40
CA SER A 168 -10.76 14.21 8.83
C SER A 168 -9.98 13.26 9.76
N VAL A 169 -9.64 12.05 9.28
CA VAL A 169 -8.80 11.10 10.02
C VAL A 169 -7.33 11.21 9.65
N LEU A 170 -6.98 11.92 8.57
CA LEU A 170 -5.60 12.09 8.08
C LEU A 170 -4.96 13.42 8.51
N ASN A 171 -5.32 13.96 9.67
CA ASN A 171 -4.83 15.26 10.17
C ASN A 171 -5.07 16.43 9.21
N GLY A 172 -6.12 16.35 8.37
CA GLY A 172 -6.45 17.35 7.37
C GLY A 172 -5.76 17.15 6.02
N HIS A 173 -4.85 16.18 5.87
CA HIS A 173 -4.24 15.85 4.58
C HIS A 173 -5.28 15.24 3.64
N LEU A 174 -5.37 15.77 2.42
CA LEU A 174 -6.34 15.27 1.45
C LEU A 174 -5.75 14.08 0.69
N PRO A 175 -6.47 12.95 0.59
CA PRO A 175 -6.01 11.81 -0.18
C PRO A 175 -6.22 12.03 -1.68
N GLY A 176 -5.45 11.31 -2.49
CA GLY A 176 -5.82 11.07 -3.88
C GLY A 176 -6.94 10.03 -3.97
N VAL A 177 -7.83 10.18 -4.95
CA VAL A 177 -8.94 9.23 -5.16
C VAL A 177 -8.91 8.77 -6.60
N ASP A 178 -8.75 7.47 -6.82
CA ASP A 178 -8.70 6.80 -8.12
C ASP A 178 -9.97 5.97 -8.36
N CYS A 179 -10.36 5.89 -9.63
CA CYS A 179 -11.61 5.30 -10.08
C CYS A 179 -11.37 4.32 -11.19
N ASN A 180 -12.08 3.20 -11.14
CA ASN A 180 -12.20 2.28 -12.26
C ASN A 180 -13.62 2.32 -12.83
N LYS A 181 -13.97 1.29 -13.60
CA LYS A 181 -15.31 1.10 -14.13
C LYS A 181 -15.82 -0.29 -13.83
N ASP A 182 -17.10 -0.38 -13.46
CA ASP A 182 -17.80 -1.66 -13.30
C ASP A 182 -17.98 -2.38 -14.65
N GLY A 183 -18.59 -3.56 -14.62
CA GLY A 183 -18.89 -4.34 -15.83
C GLY A 183 -19.77 -3.61 -16.86
N GLN A 184 -20.56 -2.63 -16.41
CA GLN A 184 -21.50 -1.83 -17.21
C GLN A 184 -20.87 -0.53 -17.73
N GLY A 185 -19.70 -0.14 -17.24
CA GLY A 185 -18.97 1.06 -17.62
C GLY A 185 -19.22 2.29 -16.73
N ASN A 186 -19.93 2.13 -15.61
CA ASN A 186 -20.15 3.17 -14.60
C ASN A 186 -18.83 3.48 -13.88
N LYS A 187 -18.59 4.76 -13.55
CA LYS A 187 -17.41 5.16 -12.78
C LYS A 187 -17.66 4.97 -11.29
N GLN A 188 -16.70 4.39 -10.60
CA GLN A 188 -16.83 4.04 -9.19
C GLN A 188 -15.54 4.28 -8.41
N LEU A 189 -15.70 4.56 -7.12
CA LEU A 189 -14.63 4.73 -6.15
C LEU A 189 -13.81 3.44 -6.03
N TYR A 190 -12.54 3.47 -6.46
CA TYR A 190 -11.72 2.25 -6.50
C TYR A 190 -10.60 2.27 -5.46
N GLN A 191 -9.72 3.26 -5.52
CA GLN A 191 -8.54 3.34 -4.66
C GLN A 191 -8.37 4.70 -4.02
N VAL A 192 -7.80 4.70 -2.82
CA VAL A 192 -7.47 5.89 -2.03
C VAL A 192 -5.97 5.91 -1.81
N TYR A 193 -5.35 7.04 -2.13
CA TYR A 193 -3.91 7.27 -2.07
C TYR A 193 -3.60 8.24 -0.93
N ILE A 194 -2.87 7.76 0.08
CA ILE A 194 -2.45 8.53 1.25
C ILE A 194 -0.94 8.72 1.17
N CYS A 195 -0.43 9.93 1.35
CA CYS A 195 1.01 10.16 1.29
C CYS A 195 1.66 10.07 2.66
N VAL A 196 2.80 9.39 2.70
CA VAL A 196 3.56 9.11 3.92
C VAL A 196 5.02 9.50 3.67
N ALA A 197 5.67 10.12 4.64
CA ALA A 197 7.08 10.46 4.57
C ALA A 197 7.96 9.20 4.46
N THR A 198 9.22 9.40 4.10
CA THR A 198 10.21 8.33 3.88
C THR A 198 10.56 7.51 5.13
N ASP A 199 10.12 7.94 6.32
CA ASP A 199 10.16 7.13 7.54
C ASP A 199 9.12 5.99 7.57
N GLY A 200 8.24 5.94 6.56
CA GLY A 200 7.21 4.94 6.39
C GLY A 200 5.99 5.10 7.30
N SER A 201 5.91 6.14 8.16
CA SER A 201 4.88 6.24 9.19
C SER A 201 4.23 7.62 9.34
N THR A 202 4.94 8.70 9.04
CA THR A 202 4.44 10.07 9.21
C THR A 202 3.57 10.46 8.01
N LEU A 203 2.29 10.78 8.25
CA LEU A 203 1.42 11.33 7.21
C LEU A 203 1.94 12.69 6.74
N ILE A 204 1.86 12.93 5.44
CA ILE A 204 2.22 14.20 4.82
C ILE A 204 1.17 14.63 3.79
N GLU A 205 1.21 15.92 3.43
CA GLU A 205 0.48 16.39 2.25
C GLU A 205 1.07 15.74 1.01
N CYS A 206 0.20 15.24 0.13
CA CYS A 206 0.66 14.62 -1.11
C CYS A 206 1.36 15.63 -2.01
N PRO A 207 2.63 15.40 -2.38
CA PRO A 207 3.34 16.31 -3.30
C PRO A 207 2.73 16.32 -4.70
N ILE A 208 2.17 15.18 -5.10
CA ILE A 208 1.47 14.95 -6.36
C ILE A 208 0.38 13.91 -6.12
N PHE A 209 -0.64 13.88 -7.00
CA PHE A 209 -1.67 12.84 -7.00
C PHE A 209 -1.56 11.97 -8.28
N PRO A 210 -2.05 10.72 -8.26
CA PRO A 210 -2.00 9.84 -9.43
C PRO A 210 -2.77 10.42 -10.63
N ASN A 211 -2.29 10.16 -11.84
CA ASN A 211 -2.85 10.74 -13.08
C ASN A 211 -4.33 10.36 -13.35
N ASN A 212 -4.82 9.28 -12.76
CA ASN A 212 -6.17 8.76 -12.98
C ASN A 212 -7.19 9.29 -11.95
N GLU A 213 -6.88 10.38 -11.26
CA GLU A 213 -7.78 10.96 -10.26
C GLU A 213 -9.22 11.13 -10.77
N CYS A 214 -10.15 10.66 -9.94
CA CYS A 214 -11.57 10.85 -10.14
C CYS A 214 -11.94 12.33 -10.14
N LYS A 215 -12.97 12.69 -10.93
CA LYS A 215 -13.53 14.04 -10.96
C LYS A 215 -15.04 13.96 -10.95
N GLY A 216 -15.69 14.92 -10.29
CA GLY A 216 -17.15 15.00 -10.21
C GLY A 216 -17.73 14.06 -9.16
N SER A 217 -18.77 13.31 -9.55
CA SER A 217 -19.39 12.28 -8.72
C SER A 217 -18.97 10.88 -9.16
N VAL A 218 -18.93 9.95 -8.20
CA VAL A 218 -18.62 8.54 -8.44
C VAL A 218 -19.51 7.64 -7.62
N GLU A 219 -19.77 6.44 -8.12
CA GLU A 219 -20.46 5.40 -7.38
C GLU A 219 -19.62 4.90 -6.21
N PHE A 220 -20.26 4.62 -5.06
CA PHE A 220 -19.66 3.78 -4.03
C PHE A 220 -20.38 2.42 -4.01
N PRO A 221 -19.88 1.41 -4.74
CA PRO A 221 -20.64 0.20 -5.02
C PRO A 221 -20.75 -0.68 -3.77
N ILE A 222 -21.87 -1.39 -3.67
CA ILE A 222 -22.15 -2.37 -2.61
C ILE A 222 -21.12 -3.51 -2.70
N PHE A 223 -20.56 -3.91 -1.56
CA PHE A 223 -19.80 -5.16 -1.45
C PHE A 223 -20.50 -6.11 -0.50
N ASP A 224 -21.01 -7.23 -1.03
CA ASP A 224 -21.61 -8.30 -0.25
C ASP A 224 -20.70 -9.54 -0.24
N PRO A 225 -19.96 -9.79 0.85
CA PRO A 225 -19.08 -10.95 0.96
C PRO A 225 -19.85 -12.28 1.09
N SER A 226 -21.15 -12.24 1.34
CA SER A 226 -22.02 -13.43 1.36
C SER A 226 -22.51 -13.82 -0.03
N SER A 227 -22.52 -12.87 -0.97
CA SER A 227 -22.67 -13.17 -2.39
C SER A 227 -21.38 -13.86 -2.83
N LYS A 228 -21.37 -15.19 -2.80
CA LYS A 228 -20.21 -15.98 -3.27
C LYS A 228 -19.88 -15.49 -4.68
N SER A 229 -18.76 -14.80 -4.87
CA SER A 229 -18.21 -14.65 -6.21
C SER A 229 -17.84 -16.06 -6.67
N VAL A 230 -18.71 -16.61 -7.51
CA VAL A 230 -18.49 -17.86 -8.23
C VAL A 230 -17.41 -17.56 -9.27
N GLN A 231 -16.41 -18.46 -9.35
CA GLN A 231 -15.43 -18.52 -10.43
C GLN A 231 -16.07 -18.41 -11.82
#